data_AF-A0A9W8NME9-F1
#
_entry.id   AF-A0A9W8NME9-F1
#
_cell.length_a   1.000
_cell.length_b   1.000
_cell.length_c   1.000
_cell.angle_alpha   90.00
_cell.angle_beta   90.00
_cell.angle_gamma   90.00
#
_symmetry.space_group_name_H-M   'P 1'
#
loop_
_entity.id
_entity.type
_entity.pdbx_description
1 polymer ?
#
loop_
_entity_poly.entity_id
_entity_poly.type
_entity_poly.pdbx_seq_one_letter_code
_entity_poly.pdbx_strand_id
1 'polypeptide(L)'
;MASGAFFDPVVVMRVAPVLTSTLAMRFSHDQWFFLSTFNKVPPEHRAKTNEIIPSYFTSFFMKGIWDIGVFYSLTPTWGVFNFYSRPNGAWKWYAAGTAFAVLHLAFAPLVSTSSPLADQIQ
;
A
#
# COMPACT_ATOMS: atom_id res chain seq x y z
N MET A 1 -31.68 -2.16 -8.95
CA MET A 1 -31.17 -0.91 -9.53
C MET A 1 -32.18 0.17 -9.21
N ALA A 2 -31.72 1.25 -8.55
CA ALA A 2 -32.51 2.33 -7.94
C ALA A 2 -33.07 2.06 -6.52
N SER A 3 -32.17 1.95 -5.53
CA SER A 3 -32.44 2.69 -4.30
C SER A 3 -32.00 4.13 -4.60
N GLY A 4 -32.91 5.10 -4.51
CA GLY A 4 -32.60 6.54 -4.71
C GLY A 4 -31.73 7.13 -3.59
N ALA A 5 -30.97 6.29 -2.88
CA ALA A 5 -30.05 6.72 -1.84
C ALA A 5 -28.78 7.26 -2.50
N PHE A 6 -28.35 8.45 -2.10
CA PHE A 6 -27.11 9.08 -2.56
C PHE A 6 -25.87 8.17 -2.36
N PHE A 7 -25.96 7.21 -1.43
CA PHE A 7 -25.01 6.11 -1.25
C PHE A 7 -25.75 4.76 -1.27
N ASP A 8 -25.83 4.10 -2.43
CA ASP A 8 -26.20 2.68 -2.49
C ASP A 8 -25.02 1.86 -1.91
N PRO A 9 -25.21 1.14 -0.78
CA PRO A 9 -24.13 0.37 -0.15
C PRO A 9 -23.51 -0.68 -1.09
N VAL A 10 -24.30 -1.23 -2.02
CA VAL A 10 -23.80 -2.20 -2.99
C VAL A 10 -22.87 -1.51 -3.98
N VAL A 11 -23.25 -0.32 -4.46
CA VAL A 11 -22.41 0.48 -5.37
C VAL A 11 -21.11 0.87 -4.67
N VAL A 12 -21.19 1.37 -3.43
CA VAL A 12 -20.01 1.71 -2.61
C VAL A 12 -19.08 0.50 -2.50
N MET A 13 -19.62 -0.67 -2.15
CA MET A 13 -18.83 -1.90 -2.10
C MET A 13 -18.18 -2.21 -3.46
N ARG A 14 -18.91 -2.05 -4.59
CA ARG A 14 -18.37 -2.34 -5.93
C ARG A 14 -17.20 -1.44 -6.32
N VAL A 15 -17.28 -0.15 -5.99
CA VAL A 15 -16.26 0.85 -6.36
C VAL A 15 -15.13 0.98 -5.34
N ALA A 16 -15.34 0.52 -4.10
CA ALA A 16 -14.38 0.64 -3.02
C ALA A 16 -12.97 0.13 -3.37
N PRO A 17 -12.76 -1.03 -4.03
CA PRO A 17 -11.42 -1.48 -4.42
C PRO A 17 -10.68 -0.50 -5.33
N VAL A 18 -11.39 0.19 -6.23
CA VAL A 18 -10.80 1.18 -7.13
C VAL A 18 -10.41 2.45 -6.37
N LEU A 19 -11.28 2.92 -5.47
CA LEU A 19 -11.01 4.09 -4.64
C LEU A 19 -9.80 3.84 -3.72
N THR A 20 -9.80 2.72 -3.01
CA THR A 20 -8.73 2.41 -2.05
C THR A 20 -7.40 2.11 -2.74
N SER A 21 -7.41 1.45 -3.90
CA SER A 21 -6.18 1.24 -4.68
C SER A 21 -5.62 2.53 -5.27
N THR A 22 -6.48 3.48 -5.66
CA THR A 22 -6.04 4.81 -6.11
C THR A 22 -5.38 5.60 -4.97
N LEU A 23 -5.95 5.54 -3.76
CA LEU A 23 -5.35 6.15 -2.57
C LEU A 23 -3.98 5.51 -2.24
N ALA A 24 -3.90 4.17 -2.29
CA ALA A 24 -2.64 3.46 -2.09
C ALA A 24 -1.59 3.83 -3.16
N MET A 25 -2.00 3.96 -4.43
CA MET A 25 -1.11 4.41 -5.50
C MET A 25 -0.62 5.85 -5.27
N ARG A 26 -1.50 6.75 -4.81
CA ARG A 26 -1.11 8.11 -4.47
C ARG A 26 -0.11 8.13 -3.31
N PHE A 27 -0.33 7.33 -2.27
CA PHE A 27 0.61 7.20 -1.17
C PHE A 27 1.98 6.68 -1.65
N SER A 28 2.00 5.63 -2.48
CA SER A 28 3.24 5.13 -3.10
C SER A 28 3.99 6.22 -3.87
N HIS A 29 3.26 7.05 -4.63
CA HIS A 29 3.85 8.16 -5.37
C HIS A 29 4.46 9.21 -4.46
N ASP A 30 3.77 9.58 -3.37
CA ASP A 30 4.29 10.55 -2.40
C ASP A 30 5.55 10.02 -1.71
N GLN A 31 5.59 8.73 -1.34
CA GLN A 31 6.81 8.09 -0.81
C GLN A 31 7.96 8.11 -1.82
N TRP A 32 7.70 7.74 -3.08
CA TRP A 32 8.69 7.81 -4.15
C TRP A 32 9.23 9.24 -4.32
N PHE A 33 8.35 10.24 -4.30
CA PHE A 33 8.74 11.65 -4.42
C PHE A 33 9.66 12.08 -3.27
N PHE A 34 9.29 11.81 -2.01
CA PHE A 34 10.13 12.15 -0.85
C PHE A 34 11.48 11.44 -0.89
N LEU A 35 11.49 10.12 -1.13
CA LEU A 35 12.71 9.31 -1.19
C LEU A 35 13.62 9.71 -2.37
N SER A 36 13.04 10.11 -3.50
CA SER A 36 13.80 10.59 -4.66
C SER A 36 14.61 11.85 -4.36
N THR A 37 14.17 12.65 -3.37
CA THR A 37 14.87 13.87 -2.96
C THR A 37 16.24 13.52 -2.37
N PHE A 38 16.32 12.48 -1.53
CA PHE A 38 17.59 12.02 -0.96
C PHE A 38 18.57 11.48 -2.00
N ASN A 39 18.06 10.88 -3.08
CA ASN A 39 18.91 10.35 -4.17
C ASN A 39 19.46 11.44 -5.11
N LYS A 40 18.79 12.59 -5.18
CA LYS A 40 19.16 13.70 -6.08
C LYS A 40 20.04 14.77 -5.43
N VAL A 41 20.45 14.56 -4.18
CA VAL A 41 21.31 15.49 -3.44
C VAL A 41 22.69 15.62 -4.13
N PRO A 42 23.26 16.84 -4.25
CA PRO A 42 24.60 17.06 -4.79
C PRO A 42 25.66 16.22 -4.07
N PRO A 43 26.75 15.82 -4.76
CA PRO A 43 27.80 14.98 -4.18
C PRO A 43 28.35 15.50 -2.84
N GLU A 44 28.49 16.83 -2.68
CA GLU A 44 28.98 17.45 -1.43
C GLU A 44 28.10 17.21 -0.20
N HIS A 45 26.84 16.85 -0.39
CA HIS A 45 25.85 16.68 0.69
C HIS A 45 25.44 15.22 0.91
N ARG A 46 25.96 14.27 0.10
CA ARG A 46 25.66 12.85 0.23
C ARG A 46 26.11 12.25 1.56
N ALA A 47 27.26 12.66 2.09
CA ALA A 47 27.75 12.17 3.38
C ALA A 47 26.78 12.48 4.52
N LYS A 48 26.32 13.75 4.60
CA LYS A 48 25.31 14.19 5.59
C LYS A 48 23.96 13.50 5.37
N THR A 49 23.58 13.29 4.12
CA THR A 49 22.33 12.60 3.78
C THR A 49 22.35 11.15 4.26
N ASN A 50 23.45 10.43 4.02
CA ASN A 50 23.61 9.05 4.47
C ASN A 50 23.59 8.92 6.00
N GLU A 51 24.08 9.93 6.72
CA GLU A 51 24.02 9.97 8.19
C GLU A 51 22.59 10.16 8.71
N ILE A 52 21.78 10.98 8.02
CA ILE A 52 20.42 11.31 8.46
C ILE A 52 19.40 10.23 8.06
N ILE A 53 19.58 9.55 6.93
CA ILE A 53 18.62 8.57 6.39
C ILE A 53 18.14 7.55 7.44
N PRO A 54 19.01 6.90 8.24
CA PRO A 54 18.57 5.95 9.26
C PRO A 54 17.62 6.57 10.29
N SER A 55 17.92 7.80 10.74
CA SER A 55 17.10 8.54 11.70
C SER A 55 15.74 8.94 11.11
N TYR A 56 15.69 9.23 9.80
CA TYR A 56 14.47 9.51 9.07
C TYR A 56 13.54 8.29 9.06
N PHE A 57 14.05 7.10 8.73
CA PHE A 57 13.24 5.87 8.74
C PHE A 57 12.75 5.51 10.15
N THR A 58 13.59 5.62 11.18
CA THR A 58 13.13 5.33 12.55
C THR A 58 12.13 6.36 13.08
N SER A 59 12.24 7.63 12.69
CA SER A 59 11.37 8.70 13.20
C SER A 59 10.06 8.85 12.43
N PHE A 60 10.10 8.72 11.10
CA PHE A 60 8.96 8.95 10.21
C PHE A 60 8.30 7.63 9.79
N PHE A 61 9.08 6.67 9.27
CA PHE A 61 8.52 5.43 8.72
C PHE A 61 7.89 4.55 9.82
N MET A 62 8.51 4.45 11.00
CA MET A 62 7.93 3.67 12.11
C MET A 62 6.63 4.28 12.66
N LYS A 63 6.44 5.59 12.54
CA LYS A 63 5.17 6.23 12.92
C LYS A 63 4.08 5.99 11.86
N GLY A 64 4.45 6.03 10.58
CA GLY A 64 3.54 5.85 9.46
C GLY A 64 3.21 4.39 9.12
N ILE A 65 3.85 3.40 9.76
CA ILE A 65 3.65 1.99 9.42
C ILE A 65 2.21 1.51 9.64
N TRP A 66 1.51 2.11 10.61
CA TRP A 66 0.10 1.86 10.86
C TRP A 66 -0.78 2.37 9.72
N ASP A 67 -0.50 3.56 9.20
CA ASP A 67 -1.21 4.11 8.05
C ASP A 67 -1.03 3.20 6.82
N ILE A 68 0.19 2.71 6.58
CA ILE A 68 0.46 1.75 5.51
C ILE A 68 -0.38 0.48 5.70
N GLY A 69 -0.36 -0.11 6.90
CA GLY A 69 -1.12 -1.32 7.21
C GLY A 69 -2.63 -1.14 6.97
N VAL A 70 -3.19 -0.02 7.42
CA VAL A 70 -4.61 0.29 7.21
C VAL A 70 -4.91 0.53 5.74
N PHE A 71 -4.28 1.51 5.09
CA PHE A 71 -4.64 1.90 3.72
C PHE A 71 -4.41 0.77 2.71
N TYR A 72 -3.34 -0.01 2.84
CA TYR A 72 -3.05 -1.09 1.90
C TYR A 72 -3.90 -2.34 2.15
N SER A 73 -4.41 -2.56 3.36
CA SER A 73 -5.32 -3.68 3.65
C SER A 73 -6.77 -3.44 3.23
N LEU A 74 -7.18 -2.18 3.02
CA LEU A 74 -8.53 -1.85 2.57
C LEU A 74 -8.85 -2.44 1.19
N THR A 75 -7.91 -2.35 0.24
CA THR A 75 -8.10 -2.86 -1.12
C THR A 75 -8.38 -4.38 -1.18
N PRO A 76 -7.53 -5.26 -0.60
CA PRO A 76 -7.83 -6.69 -0.57
C PRO A 76 -9.08 -6.99 0.25
N THR A 77 -9.34 -6.28 1.35
CA THR A 77 -10.57 -6.45 2.14
C THR A 77 -11.83 -6.22 1.30
N TRP A 78 -11.92 -5.08 0.59
CA TRP A 78 -13.05 -4.81 -0.29
C TRP A 78 -13.10 -5.75 -1.50
N GLY A 79 -11.93 -6.17 -2.01
CA GLY A 79 -11.84 -7.18 -3.06
C GLY A 79 -12.43 -8.53 -2.64
N VAL A 80 -12.16 -8.98 -1.41
CA VAL A 80 -12.73 -10.20 -0.82
C VAL A 80 -14.25 -10.09 -0.67
N PHE A 81 -14.78 -8.98 -0.16
CA PHE A 81 -16.24 -8.77 -0.08
C PHE A 81 -16.91 -8.83 -1.46
N ASN A 82 -16.27 -8.24 -2.48
CA ASN A 82 -16.77 -8.31 -3.85
C ASN A 82 -16.66 -9.70 -4.46
N PHE A 83 -15.61 -10.47 -4.13
CA PHE A 83 -15.46 -11.86 -4.55
C PHE A 83 -16.59 -12.74 -3.99
N TYR A 84 -16.86 -12.65 -2.68
CA TYR A 84 -17.89 -13.44 -2.01
C TYR A 84 -19.31 -13.11 -2.49
N SER A 85 -19.58 -11.84 -2.79
CA SER A 85 -20.87 -11.40 -3.32
C SER A 85 -21.11 -11.78 -4.80
N ARG A 86 -20.16 -12.47 -5.44
CA ARG A 86 -20.26 -13.09 -6.78
C ARG A 86 -21.01 -12.23 -7.82
N PRO A 87 -20.60 -10.96 -8.07
CA PRO A 87 -21.25 -10.13 -9.08
C PRO A 87 -21.17 -10.79 -10.46
N ASN A 88 -22.26 -10.71 -11.21
CA ASN A 88 -22.46 -11.31 -12.53
C ASN A 88 -21.23 -11.10 -13.43
N GLY A 89 -20.41 -12.14 -13.59
CA GLY A 89 -19.20 -12.16 -14.42
C GLY A 89 -17.97 -11.42 -13.87
N ALA A 90 -18.14 -10.41 -13.01
CA ALA A 90 -17.04 -9.57 -12.53
C ALA A 90 -16.22 -10.17 -11.37
N TRP A 91 -16.72 -11.22 -10.70
CA TRP A 91 -16.05 -11.81 -9.51
C TRP A 91 -14.61 -12.26 -9.77
N LYS A 92 -14.29 -12.70 -11.00
CA LYS A 92 -12.92 -13.10 -11.38
C LYS A 92 -11.94 -11.94 -11.33
N TRP A 93 -12.38 -10.74 -11.71
CA TRP A 93 -11.56 -9.54 -11.66
C TRP A 93 -11.31 -9.09 -10.23
N TYR A 94 -12.33 -9.17 -9.37
CA TYR A 94 -12.16 -8.94 -7.94
C TYR A 94 -11.19 -9.95 -7.31
N ALA A 95 -11.27 -11.24 -7.69
CA ALA A 95 -10.31 -12.25 -7.24
C ALA A 95 -8.87 -11.93 -7.69
N ALA A 96 -8.68 -11.62 -8.96
CA ALA A 96 -7.37 -11.28 -9.52
C ALA A 96 -6.77 -10.04 -8.84
N GLY A 97 -7.54 -8.96 -8.73
CA GLY A 97 -7.09 -7.72 -8.06
C GLY A 97 -6.76 -7.95 -6.58
N THR A 98 -7.56 -8.76 -5.88
CA THR A 98 -7.28 -9.15 -4.49
C THR A 98 -5.98 -9.93 -4.39
N ALA A 99 -5.77 -10.92 -5.27
CA ALA A 99 -4.55 -11.72 -5.29
C ALA A 99 -3.31 -10.84 -5.50
N PHE A 100 -3.35 -9.90 -6.46
CA PHE A 100 -2.26 -8.95 -6.66
C PHE A 100 -2.02 -8.06 -5.43
N ALA A 101 -3.06 -7.57 -4.77
CA ALA A 101 -2.92 -6.75 -3.57
C ALA A 101 -2.31 -7.54 -2.40
N VAL A 102 -2.72 -8.80 -2.21
CA VAL A 102 -2.13 -9.70 -1.19
C VAL A 102 -0.67 -10.01 -1.51
N LEU A 103 -0.34 -10.31 -2.77
CA LEU A 103 1.05 -10.54 -3.19
C LEU A 103 1.92 -9.30 -2.98
N HIS A 104 1.38 -8.10 -3.23
CA HIS A 104 2.08 -6.85 -2.97
C HIS A 104 2.38 -6.66 -1.48
N LEU A 105 1.42 -6.98 -0.60
CA LEU A 105 1.64 -6.94 0.86
C LEU A 105 2.64 -7.99 1.33
N ALA A 106 2.61 -9.19 0.74
CA ALA A 106 3.53 -10.28 1.07
C ALA A 106 4.97 -10.00 0.61
N PHE A 107 5.19 -9.09 -0.32
CA PHE A 107 6.52 -8.74 -0.81
C PHE A 107 7.44 -8.22 0.31
N ALA A 108 6.95 -7.32 1.17
CA ALA A 108 7.74 -6.72 2.25
C ALA A 108 8.33 -7.76 3.22
N PRO A 109 7.54 -8.68 3.83
CA PRO A 109 8.09 -9.69 4.71
C PRO A 109 9.05 -10.64 3.97
N LEU A 110 8.73 -11.07 2.74
CA LEU A 110 9.60 -11.97 1.96
C LEU A 110 10.98 -11.38 1.67
N VAL A 111 11.06 -10.07 1.42
CA VAL A 111 12.34 -9.37 1.22
C VAL A 111 13.07 -9.16 2.53
N SER A 112 12.37 -8.85 3.62
CA SER A 112 13.00 -8.64 4.92
C SER A 112 13.68 -9.92 5.44
N THR A 113 13.05 -11.08 5.27
CA THR A 113 13.58 -12.39 5.71
C THR A 113 14.72 -12.91 4.83
N SER A 114 14.93 -12.36 3.64
CA SER A 114 16.01 -12.77 2.72
C SER A 114 17.24 -11.86 2.77
N SER A 115 17.20 -10.80 3.58
CA SER A 115 18.33 -9.88 3.74
C SER A 115 19.25 -10.31 4.91
N PRO A 116 20.59 -10.22 4.78
CA PRO A 116 21.54 -10.50 5.87
C PRO A 116 21.38 -9.60 7.11
N LEU A 117 20.53 -8.57 7.05
CA LEU A 117 20.22 -7.68 8.17
C LEU A 117 19.24 -8.29 9.18
N ALA A 118 18.52 -9.36 8.83
CA ALA A 118 17.60 -10.02 9.76
C ALA A 118 18.32 -10.60 11.00
N ASP A 119 19.60 -10.98 10.85
CA ASP A 119 20.45 -11.48 11.93
C ASP A 119 21.05 -10.36 12.82
N GLN A 120 20.86 -9.07 12.49
CA GLN A 120 21.45 -7.93 13.20
C GLN A 120 20.43 -7.17 14.07
N ILE A 121 19.15 -7.56 14.06
CA ILE A 121 18.05 -6.87 14.76
C ILE A 121 17.36 -7.79 15.79
N GLN A 122 17.94 -8.97 16.07
CA GLN A 122 17.63 -9.78 17.28
C GLN A 122 18.74 -9.60 18.32
#